data_AF-A0A7S4MJC8-F1
#
_entry.id   AF-A0A7S4MJC8-F1
#
_cell.length_a   1.000
_cell.length_b   1.000
_cell.length_c   1.000
_cell.angle_alpha   90.00
_cell.angle_beta   90.00
_cell.angle_gamma   90.00
#
_symmetry.space_group_name_H-M   'P 1'
#
loop_
_entity.id
_entity.type
_entity.pdbx_description
1 polymer ?
#
loop_
_entity_poly.entity_id
_entity_poly.type
_entity_poly.pdbx_seq_one_letter_code
_entity_poly.pdbx_strand_id
1 'polypeptide(L)'
;DTARQDVEDLEFLLGRLKEHESNLQYRQEQTAVQLERAMQSVSVEPPAPTDDEMADPEKVAEFMITMGAFSARQNLQLEHHAETVEENQLLARQLSEVAQIKRWLEDTAAWLLAEMECFSEQAEELDMPPMLSEEDIEYMELVDEQLCELLDGPFEEGEEGADGSANGAAHADAAEAAEAD
;
A
#
# COMPACT_ATOMS: atom_id res chain seq x y z
N ASP A 1 17.13 -6.04 25.42
CA ASP A 1 16.75 -4.73 24.88
C ASP A 1 16.58 -4.73 23.37
N THR A 2 17.56 -5.16 22.57
CA THR A 2 17.45 -5.19 21.09
C THR A 2 16.26 -6.00 20.57
N ALA A 3 16.02 -7.23 21.06
CA ALA A 3 14.94 -8.07 20.54
C ALA A 3 13.52 -7.49 20.79
N ARG A 4 13.34 -6.74 21.89
CA ARG A 4 12.07 -6.04 22.18
C ARG A 4 11.88 -4.84 21.26
N GLN A 5 12.95 -4.07 21.06
CA GLN A 5 12.98 -2.97 20.10
C GLN A 5 12.66 -3.48 18.68
N ASP A 6 13.22 -4.62 18.28
CA ASP A 6 13.00 -5.24 16.97
C ASP A 6 11.52 -5.63 16.77
N VAL A 7 10.83 -6.12 17.81
CA VAL A 7 9.39 -6.43 17.76
C VAL A 7 8.54 -5.16 17.63
N GLU A 8 8.84 -4.12 18.41
CA GLU A 8 8.13 -2.83 18.34
C GLU A 8 8.30 -2.16 16.96
N ASP A 9 9.51 -2.22 16.39
CA ASP A 9 9.79 -1.73 15.04
C ASP A 9 9.02 -2.51 13.96
N LEU A 10 8.92 -3.84 14.10
CA LEU A 10 8.13 -4.69 13.20
C LEU A 10 6.64 -4.36 13.27
N GLU A 11 6.09 -4.13 14.46
CA GLU A 11 4.69 -3.73 14.64
C GLU A 11 4.41 -2.37 13.99
N PHE A 12 5.32 -1.41 14.13
CA PHE A 12 5.22 -0.10 13.48
C PHE A 12 5.23 -0.23 11.94
N LEU A 13 6.17 -1.01 11.39
CA LEU A 13 6.24 -1.27 9.95
C LEU A 13 4.98 -1.96 9.42
N LEU A 14 4.46 -2.93 10.17
CA LEU A 14 3.22 -3.63 9.83
C LEU A 14 2.00 -2.68 9.83
N GLY A 15 1.96 -1.73 10.77
CA GLY A 15 0.95 -0.66 10.80
C GLY A 15 0.96 0.19 9.53
N ARG A 16 2.13 0.71 9.13
CA ARG A 16 2.29 1.49 7.89
C ARG A 16 1.93 0.69 6.65
N LEU A 17 2.28 -0.59 6.64
CA LEU A 17 2.01 -1.48 5.52
C LEU A 17 0.51 -1.77 5.36
N LYS A 18 -0.25 -1.89 6.46
CA LYS A 18 -1.71 -2.00 6.45
C LYS A 18 -2.40 -0.74 5.90
N GLU A 19 -1.90 0.44 6.25
CA GLU A 19 -2.42 1.70 5.70
C GLU A 19 -2.19 1.79 4.18
N HIS A 20 -0.98 1.44 3.74
CA HIS A 20 -0.64 1.38 2.32
C HIS A 20 -1.49 0.34 1.56
N GLU A 21 -1.69 -0.85 2.14
CA GLU A 21 -2.58 -1.89 1.61
C GLU A 21 -4.01 -1.34 1.41
N SER A 22 -4.57 -0.67 2.42
CA SER A 22 -5.90 -0.08 2.34
C SER A 22 -6.00 1.00 1.25
N ASN A 23 -4.96 1.82 1.08
CA ASN A 23 -4.92 2.83 0.02
C ASN A 23 -4.93 2.19 -1.38
N LEU A 24 -4.08 1.17 -1.58
CA LEU A 24 -4.02 0.45 -2.84
C LEU A 24 -5.34 -0.27 -3.16
N GLN A 25 -5.97 -0.91 -2.17
CA GLN A 25 -7.27 -1.56 -2.32
C GLN A 25 -8.35 -0.56 -2.74
N TYR A 26 -8.40 0.60 -2.07
CA TYR A 26 -9.33 1.67 -2.43
C TYR A 26 -9.14 2.15 -3.87
N ARG A 27 -7.88 2.38 -4.30
CA ARG A 27 -7.58 2.77 -5.68
C ARG A 27 -7.94 1.67 -6.68
N GLN A 28 -7.70 0.40 -6.34
CA GLN A 28 -8.04 -0.72 -7.20
C GLN A 28 -9.57 -0.84 -7.37
N GLU A 29 -10.34 -0.64 -6.29
CA GLU A 29 -11.79 -0.64 -6.33
C GLU A 29 -12.32 0.51 -7.19
N GLN A 30 -11.76 1.72 -7.05
CA GLN A 30 -12.14 2.85 -7.89
C GLN A 30 -11.87 2.61 -9.38
N THR A 31 -10.68 2.08 -9.72
CA THR A 31 -10.33 1.77 -11.12
C THR A 31 -11.21 0.64 -11.67
N ALA A 32 -11.53 -0.37 -10.87
CA ALA A 32 -12.46 -1.44 -11.26
C ALA A 32 -13.86 -0.90 -11.56
N VAL A 33 -14.39 -0.01 -10.71
CA VAL A 33 -15.70 0.63 -10.94
C VAL A 33 -15.69 1.50 -12.20
N GLN A 34 -14.59 2.21 -12.49
CA GLN A 34 -14.46 2.99 -13.71
C GLN A 34 -14.49 2.10 -14.96
N LEU A 35 -13.75 0.99 -14.95
CA LEU A 35 -13.76 0.01 -16.03
C LEU A 35 -15.14 -0.64 -16.20
N GLU A 36 -15.81 -1.00 -15.11
CA GLU A 36 -17.15 -1.58 -15.17
C GLU A 36 -18.15 -0.61 -15.84
N ARG A 37 -18.16 0.65 -15.41
CA ARG A 37 -19.00 1.69 -16.03
C ARG A 37 -18.68 1.91 -17.50
N ALA A 38 -17.39 1.90 -17.85
CA ALA A 38 -16.94 2.02 -19.23
C ALA A 38 -17.45 0.84 -20.07
N MET A 39 -17.45 -0.38 -19.54
CA MET A 39 -17.93 -1.58 -20.24
C MET A 39 -19.46 -1.62 -20.35
N GLN A 40 -20.18 -1.14 -19.33
CA GLN A 40 -21.65 -1.03 -19.36
C GLN A 40 -22.15 -0.14 -20.51
N SER A 41 -21.38 0.88 -20.91
CA SER A 41 -21.75 1.73 -22.05
C SER A 41 -21.83 0.99 -23.39
N VAL A 42 -21.25 -0.21 -23.47
CA VAL A 42 -21.16 -1.05 -24.67
C VAL A 42 -21.87 -2.40 -24.48
N SER A 43 -22.50 -2.62 -23.32
CA SER A 43 -22.94 -3.94 -22.82
C SER A 43 -24.29 -4.42 -23.35
N VAL A 44 -24.77 -3.91 -24.48
CA VAL A 44 -25.94 -4.53 -25.12
C VAL A 44 -25.47 -5.83 -25.76
N GLU A 45 -25.40 -6.86 -24.92
CA GLU A 45 -25.13 -8.23 -25.35
C GLU A 45 -26.21 -8.66 -26.34
N PRO A 46 -25.84 -9.30 -27.46
CA PRO A 46 -26.81 -9.86 -28.37
C PRO A 46 -27.73 -10.83 -27.61
N PRO A 47 -29.06 -10.75 -27.80
CA PRO A 47 -29.95 -11.70 -27.17
C PRO A 47 -29.58 -13.12 -27.62
N ALA A 48 -29.45 -14.03 -26.66
CA ALA A 48 -29.25 -15.44 -26.96
C ALA A 48 -30.42 -15.97 -27.80
N PRO A 49 -30.17 -16.77 -28.84
CA PRO A 49 -31.24 -17.39 -29.62
C PRO A 49 -32.04 -18.33 -28.72
N THR A 50 -33.33 -18.45 -29.00
CA THR A 50 -34.20 -19.45 -28.38
C THR A 50 -33.85 -20.87 -28.85
N ASP A 51 -34.30 -21.90 -28.12
CA ASP A 51 -34.03 -23.30 -28.48
C ASP A 51 -34.53 -23.67 -29.89
N ASP A 52 -35.63 -23.05 -30.34
CA ASP A 52 -36.16 -23.23 -31.69
C ASP A 52 -35.29 -22.52 -32.75
N GLU A 53 -34.74 -21.34 -32.43
CA GLU A 53 -33.82 -20.60 -33.32
C GLU A 53 -32.45 -21.27 -33.40
N MET A 54 -32.03 -21.97 -32.34
CA MET A 54 -30.80 -22.76 -32.33
C MET A 54 -30.85 -23.97 -33.30
N ALA A 55 -32.05 -24.42 -33.68
CA ALA A 55 -32.22 -25.46 -34.69
C ALA A 55 -32.05 -24.93 -36.14
N ASP A 56 -32.12 -23.61 -36.34
CA ASP A 56 -31.93 -22.96 -37.64
C ASP A 56 -30.46 -22.51 -37.81
N PRO A 57 -29.70 -23.11 -38.75
CA PRO A 57 -28.30 -22.74 -38.96
C PRO A 57 -28.11 -21.29 -39.40
N GLU A 58 -29.09 -20.66 -40.06
CA GLU A 58 -29.00 -19.26 -40.46
C GLU A 58 -29.11 -18.33 -39.25
N LYS A 59 -30.00 -18.65 -38.29
CA LYS A 59 -30.16 -17.90 -37.04
C LYS A 59 -28.94 -18.04 -36.13
N VAL A 60 -28.36 -19.24 -36.06
CA VAL A 60 -27.09 -19.47 -35.35
C VAL A 60 -25.96 -18.66 -35.98
N ALA A 61 -25.87 -18.62 -37.32
CA ALA A 61 -24.85 -17.81 -38.01
C ALA A 61 -25.03 -16.31 -37.77
N GLU A 62 -26.27 -15.80 -37.79
CA GLU A 62 -26.61 -14.41 -37.48
C GLU A 62 -26.21 -14.05 -36.03
N PHE A 63 -26.50 -14.93 -35.08
CA PHE A 63 -26.08 -14.77 -33.69
C PHE A 63 -24.55 -14.75 -33.54
N MET A 64 -23.83 -15.66 -34.19
CA MET A 64 -22.36 -15.67 -34.15
C MET A 64 -21.74 -14.38 -34.70
N ILE A 65 -22.31 -13.82 -35.78
CA ILE A 65 -21.84 -12.56 -36.36
C ILE A 65 -22.09 -11.39 -35.39
N THR A 66 -23.27 -11.33 -34.78
CA THR A 66 -23.60 -10.27 -33.81
C THR A 66 -22.78 -10.36 -32.54
N MET A 67 -22.50 -11.59 -32.06
CA MET A 67 -21.55 -11.85 -30.97
C MET A 67 -20.14 -11.41 -31.33
N GLY A 68 -19.65 -11.74 -32.53
CA GLY A 68 -18.32 -11.29 -32.98
C GLY A 68 -18.20 -9.77 -33.04
N ALA A 69 -19.22 -9.09 -33.56
CA ALA A 69 -19.28 -7.63 -33.56
C ALA A 69 -19.36 -7.03 -32.15
N PHE A 70 -20.07 -7.68 -31.23
CA PHE A 70 -20.14 -7.29 -29.83
C PHE A 70 -18.77 -7.42 -29.14
N SER A 71 -18.09 -8.56 -29.30
CA SER A 71 -16.75 -8.76 -28.75
C SER A 71 -15.72 -7.77 -29.32
N ALA A 72 -15.81 -7.44 -30.61
CA ALA A 72 -14.96 -6.40 -31.21
C ALA A 72 -15.18 -5.02 -30.55
N ARG A 73 -16.44 -4.63 -30.29
CA ARG A 73 -16.75 -3.37 -29.60
C ARG A 73 -16.24 -3.36 -28.17
N GLN A 74 -16.36 -4.48 -27.45
CA GLN A 74 -15.81 -4.62 -26.10
C GLN A 74 -14.29 -4.46 -26.08
N ASN A 75 -13.58 -5.10 -27.02
CA ASN A 75 -12.13 -4.96 -27.12
C ASN A 75 -11.70 -3.53 -27.44
N LEU A 76 -12.39 -2.86 -28.37
CA LEU A 76 -12.12 -1.46 -28.71
C LEU A 76 -12.35 -0.54 -27.50
N GLN A 77 -13.36 -0.83 -26.68
CA GLN A 77 -13.60 -0.12 -25.43
C GLN A 77 -12.47 -0.35 -24.42
N LEU A 78 -12.00 -1.59 -24.26
CA LEU A 78 -10.85 -1.88 -23.38
C LEU A 78 -9.57 -1.22 -23.87
N GLU A 79 -9.34 -1.17 -25.19
CA GLU A 79 -8.22 -0.43 -25.78
C GLU A 79 -8.33 1.07 -25.54
N HIS A 80 -9.54 1.63 -25.59
CA HIS A 80 -9.76 3.04 -25.27
C HIS A 80 -9.47 3.35 -23.80
N HIS A 81 -9.72 2.40 -22.90
CA HIS A 81 -9.43 2.49 -21.47
C HIS A 81 -8.14 1.75 -21.07
N ALA A 82 -7.19 1.60 -22.01
CA ALA A 82 -5.97 0.82 -21.80
C ALA A 82 -5.16 1.30 -20.59
N GLU A 83 -5.07 2.62 -20.38
CA GLU A 83 -4.38 3.20 -19.21
C GLU A 83 -5.02 2.77 -17.89
N THR A 84 -6.35 2.75 -17.80
CA THR A 84 -7.07 2.32 -16.59
C THR A 84 -6.94 0.82 -16.36
N VAL A 85 -6.90 0.01 -17.43
CA VAL A 85 -6.63 -1.43 -17.35
C VAL A 85 -5.21 -1.68 -16.85
N GLU A 86 -4.23 -0.97 -17.38
CA GLU A 86 -2.83 -1.06 -16.95
C GLU A 86 -2.67 -0.63 -15.49
N GLU A 87 -3.30 0.48 -15.08
CA GLU A 87 -3.30 0.92 -13.69
C GLU A 87 -3.89 -0.14 -12.76
N ASN A 88 -5.04 -0.74 -13.12
CA ASN A 88 -5.66 -1.78 -12.30
C ASN A 88 -4.75 -3.03 -12.17
N GLN A 89 -4.06 -3.42 -13.26
CA GLN A 89 -3.09 -4.51 -13.24
C GLN A 89 -1.86 -4.18 -12.39
N LEU A 90 -1.37 -2.94 -12.44
CA LEU A 90 -0.27 -2.46 -11.61
C LEU A 90 -0.67 -2.50 -10.13
N LEU A 91 -1.85 -1.98 -9.78
CA LEU A 91 -2.39 -2.00 -8.42
C LEU A 91 -2.55 -3.44 -7.90
N ALA A 92 -3.04 -4.36 -8.73
CA ALA A 92 -3.14 -5.78 -8.38
C ALA A 92 -1.77 -6.40 -8.06
N ARG A 93 -0.74 -6.07 -8.85
CA ARG A 93 0.63 -6.52 -8.59
C ARG A 93 1.16 -5.96 -7.27
N GLN A 94 1.01 -4.65 -7.06
CA GLN A 94 1.46 -3.98 -5.83
C GLN A 94 0.77 -4.56 -4.59
N LEU A 95 -0.52 -4.87 -4.66
CA LEU A 95 -1.24 -5.54 -3.57
C LEU A 95 -0.69 -6.93 -3.29
N SER A 96 -0.35 -7.71 -4.32
CA SER A 96 0.30 -9.00 -4.14
C SER A 96 1.67 -8.87 -3.46
N GLU A 97 2.47 -7.88 -3.84
CA GLU A 97 3.78 -7.62 -3.22
C GLU A 97 3.63 -7.23 -1.75
N VAL A 98 2.70 -6.31 -1.45
CA VAL A 98 2.38 -5.90 -0.07
C VAL A 98 1.93 -7.10 0.76
N ALA A 99 1.05 -7.96 0.23
CA ALA A 99 0.60 -9.16 0.94
C ALA A 99 1.75 -10.13 1.27
N GLN A 100 2.73 -10.27 0.36
CA GLN A 100 3.91 -11.11 0.59
C GLN A 100 4.81 -10.53 1.69
N ILE A 101 5.07 -9.22 1.65
CA ILE A 101 5.90 -8.53 2.67
C ILE A 101 5.21 -8.60 4.03
N LYS A 102 3.89 -8.36 4.08
CA LYS A 102 3.10 -8.47 5.31
C LYS A 102 3.25 -9.83 5.97
N ARG A 103 3.06 -10.90 5.18
CA ARG A 103 3.22 -12.26 5.66
C ARG A 103 4.63 -12.51 6.19
N TRP A 104 5.65 -12.04 5.46
CA TRP A 104 7.03 -12.17 5.91
C TRP A 104 7.30 -11.45 7.24
N LEU A 105 6.75 -10.24 7.42
CA LEU A 105 6.84 -9.49 8.69
C LEU A 105 6.10 -10.22 9.82
N GLU A 106 4.89 -10.72 9.57
CA GLU A 106 4.10 -11.48 10.55
C GLU A 106 4.83 -12.76 10.97
N ASP A 107 5.39 -13.51 10.01
CA ASP A 107 6.16 -14.72 10.26
C ASP A 107 7.45 -14.42 11.06
N THR A 108 8.11 -13.30 10.76
CA THR A 108 9.34 -12.87 11.46
C THR A 108 9.04 -12.41 12.90
N ALA A 109 7.98 -11.63 13.10
CA ALA A 109 7.55 -11.20 14.42
C ALA A 109 7.15 -12.39 15.29
N ALA A 110 6.39 -13.34 14.73
CA ALA A 110 6.01 -14.57 15.42
C ALA A 110 7.24 -15.42 15.81
N TRP A 111 8.24 -15.51 14.92
CA TRP A 111 9.48 -16.22 15.20
C TRP A 111 10.28 -15.57 16.33
N LEU A 112 10.44 -14.25 16.34
CA LEU A 112 11.14 -13.51 17.41
C LEU A 112 10.44 -13.68 18.76
N LEU A 113 9.11 -13.58 18.79
CA LEU A 113 8.34 -13.78 20.01
C LEU A 113 8.51 -15.20 20.57
N ALA A 114 8.44 -16.22 19.71
CA ALA A 114 8.64 -17.61 20.11
C ALA A 114 10.09 -17.86 20.61
N GLU A 115 11.09 -17.20 20.01
CA GLU A 115 12.47 -17.28 20.46
C GLU A 115 12.65 -16.62 21.84
N MET A 116 12.03 -15.45 22.08
CA MET A 116 12.05 -14.79 23.38
C MET A 116 11.36 -15.62 24.47
N GLU A 117 10.21 -16.23 24.18
CA GLU A 117 9.50 -17.14 25.09
C GLU A 117 10.39 -18.34 25.47
N CYS A 118 11.02 -18.98 24.48
CA CYS A 118 11.94 -20.10 24.70
C CYS A 118 13.12 -19.73 25.61
N PHE A 119 13.74 -18.56 25.38
CA PHE A 119 14.82 -18.08 26.26
C PHE A 119 14.35 -17.80 27.68
N SER A 120 13.11 -17.29 27.84
CA SER A 120 12.53 -17.04 29.16
C SER A 120 12.27 -18.35 29.93
N GLU A 121 11.73 -19.37 29.28
CA GLU A 121 11.50 -20.70 29.87
C GLU A 121 12.83 -21.36 30.29
N GLN A 122 13.85 -21.24 29.44
CA GLN A 122 15.18 -21.80 29.73
C GLN A 122 15.89 -21.08 30.89
N ALA A 123 15.65 -19.79 31.07
CA ALA A 123 16.17 -19.02 32.21
C ALA A 123 15.49 -19.45 33.53
N GLU A 124 14.19 -19.69 33.50
CA GLU A 124 13.42 -20.19 34.65
C GLU A 124 13.85 -21.61 35.05
N GLU A 125 14.06 -22.52 34.08
CA GLU A 125 14.51 -23.90 34.36
C GLU A 125 15.91 -23.96 34.97
N LEU A 126 16.78 -23.00 34.65
CA LEU A 126 18.15 -22.92 35.17
C LEU A 126 18.27 -22.17 36.50
N ASP A 127 17.16 -21.72 37.09
CA ASP A 127 17.10 -20.88 38.31
C ASP A 127 18.07 -19.68 38.20
N MET A 128 18.21 -19.16 36.97
CA MET A 128 19.08 -18.01 36.74
C MET A 128 18.36 -16.77 37.26
N PRO A 129 19.03 -15.92 38.06
CA PRO A 129 18.44 -14.66 38.46
C PRO A 129 18.07 -13.87 37.19
N PRO A 130 16.99 -13.09 37.22
CA PRO A 130 16.65 -12.22 36.10
C PRO A 130 17.88 -11.39 35.70
N MET A 131 18.12 -11.25 34.39
CA MET A 131 19.33 -10.56 33.88
C MET A 131 19.42 -9.10 34.32
N LEU A 132 18.32 -8.54 34.82
CA LEU A 132 18.22 -7.22 35.43
C LEU A 132 17.80 -7.42 36.89
N SER A 133 18.51 -6.75 37.81
CA SER A 133 18.09 -6.68 39.20
C SER A 133 16.82 -5.84 39.34
N GLU A 134 16.08 -5.99 40.45
CA GLU A 134 14.93 -5.11 40.74
C GLU A 134 15.33 -3.62 40.70
N GLU A 135 16.56 -3.28 41.09
CA GLU A 135 17.11 -1.93 41.01
C GLU A 135 17.34 -1.46 39.55
N ASP A 136 17.73 -2.38 38.65
CA ASP A 136 17.90 -2.06 37.23
C ASP A 136 16.54 -1.86 36.52
N ILE A 137 15.51 -2.60 36.95
CA ILE A 137 14.14 -2.45 36.45
C ILE A 137 13.55 -1.11 36.91
N GLU A 138 13.69 -0.77 38.20
CA GLU A 138 13.28 0.55 38.73
C GLU A 138 14.02 1.71 38.02
N TYR A 139 15.31 1.54 37.72
CA TYR A 139 16.07 2.55 37.00
C TYR A 139 15.58 2.73 35.57
N MET A 140 15.24 1.65 34.86
CA MET A 140 14.70 1.71 33.50
C MET A 140 13.30 2.35 33.46
N GLU A 141 12.42 2.03 34.42
CA GLU A 141 11.10 2.67 34.55
C GLU A 141 11.23 4.17 34.82
N LEU A 142 12.16 4.58 35.67
CA LEU A 142 12.44 5.99 35.96
C LEU A 142 12.97 6.73 34.72
N VAL A 143 13.83 6.08 33.92
CA VAL A 143 14.37 6.66 32.69
C VAL A 143 13.27 6.83 31.65
N ASP A 144 12.36 5.87 31.51
CA ASP A 144 11.23 5.93 30.58
C ASP A 144 10.25 7.04 30.98
N GLU A 145 9.93 7.17 32.27
CA GLU A 145 9.09 8.25 32.80
C GLU A 145 9.71 9.64 32.55
N GLN A 146 11.03 9.78 32.75
CA GLN A 146 11.75 11.01 32.43
C GLN A 146 11.81 11.31 30.93
N LEU A 147 11.90 10.29 30.08
CA LEU A 147 11.91 10.46 28.62
C LEU A 147 10.54 10.90 28.10
N CYS A 148 9.46 10.32 28.64
CA CYS A 148 8.09 10.76 28.35
C CYS A 148 7.86 12.22 28.77
N GLU A 149 8.29 12.63 29.97
CA GLU A 149 8.20 14.04 30.40
C GLU A 149 8.99 15.01 29.51
N LEU A 150 10.14 14.56 28.98
CA LEU A 150 10.97 15.36 28.08
C LEU A 150 10.39 15.47 26.67
N LEU A 151 9.67 14.45 26.20
CA LEU A 151 9.05 14.40 24.86
C LEU A 151 7.66 15.06 24.84
N ASP A 152 6.93 15.07 25.95
CA ASP A 152 5.63 15.75 26.10
C ASP A 152 5.74 17.22 26.53
N GLY A 153 6.96 17.72 26.76
CA GLY A 153 7.21 19.15 26.98
C GLY A 153 6.86 19.98 25.74
N PRO A 154 6.32 21.21 25.89
CA PRO A 154 6.02 22.07 24.75
C PRO A 154 7.31 22.29 23.96
N PHE A 155 7.34 21.81 22.72
CA PHE A 155 8.35 22.20 21.76
C PHE A 155 8.16 23.71 21.57
N GLU A 156 8.95 24.52 22.30
CA GLU A 156 9.02 25.96 22.04
C GLU A 156 9.54 26.11 20.61
N GLU A 157 8.62 26.30 19.66
CA GLU A 157 8.94 26.86 18.36
C GLU A 157 9.62 28.20 18.61
N GLY A 158 10.95 28.17 18.62
CA GLY A 158 11.77 29.36 18.73
C GLY A 158 11.56 30.23 17.50
N GLU A 159 10.63 31.17 17.61
CA GLU A 159 10.54 32.34 16.75
C GLU A 159 11.83 33.19 16.87
N GLU A 160 12.47 33.33 15.71
CA GLU A 160 13.17 34.50 15.18
C GLU A 160 14.23 35.26 16.02
N GLY A 161 15.44 35.38 15.43
CA GLY A 161 16.42 36.39 15.81
C GLY A 161 17.56 36.51 14.81
N ALA A 162 17.54 37.60 14.04
CA ALA A 162 18.35 37.91 12.87
C ALA A 162 19.85 38.22 13.11
N ASP A 163 20.55 38.44 11.97
CA ASP A 163 21.90 38.97 11.71
C ASP A 163 22.98 37.90 11.48
N GLY A 164 23.72 37.81 10.37
CA GLY A 164 23.83 38.61 9.15
C GLY A 164 25.20 38.27 8.52
N SER A 165 25.30 38.33 7.18
CA SER A 165 26.51 38.68 6.39
C SER A 165 26.75 37.80 5.16
N ALA A 166 26.30 38.33 4.02
CA ALA A 166 26.99 38.44 2.74
C ALA A 166 27.70 37.21 2.14
N ASN A 167 27.12 36.69 1.04
CA ASN A 167 27.82 36.77 -0.24
C ASN A 167 26.88 36.61 -1.45
N GLY A 168 27.04 37.52 -2.43
CA GLY A 168 26.83 37.22 -3.85
C GLY A 168 25.44 37.46 -4.45
N ALA A 169 25.09 38.73 -4.64
CA ALA A 169 24.05 39.13 -5.59
C ALA A 169 24.61 39.28 -7.02
N ALA A 170 23.67 39.25 -7.98
CA ALA A 170 23.71 39.71 -9.40
C ALA A 170 24.06 38.60 -10.42
N HIS A 171 23.27 38.31 -11.46
CA HIS A 171 22.10 38.92 -12.13
C HIS A 171 21.32 37.75 -12.80
N ALA A 172 19.98 37.63 -12.77
CA ALA A 172 18.98 38.35 -13.57
C ALA A 172 19.29 38.28 -15.09
N ASP A 173 18.41 37.98 -16.04
CA ASP A 173 16.95 37.85 -16.07
C ASP A 173 16.58 37.38 -17.50
N ALA A 174 15.28 37.16 -17.71
CA ALA A 174 14.55 37.14 -18.98
C ALA A 174 14.59 35.82 -19.79
N ALA A 175 13.50 35.03 -19.79
CA ALA A 175 12.23 35.24 -20.52
C ALA A 175 12.36 34.80 -21.99
N GLU A 176 11.64 33.73 -22.36
CA GLU A 176 10.40 33.81 -23.14
C GLU A 176 10.72 33.78 -24.65
N ALA A 177 10.71 32.61 -25.28
CA ALA A 177 9.55 31.94 -25.91
C ALA A 177 9.60 32.06 -27.44
N ALA A 178 8.92 31.10 -28.07
CA ALA A 178 8.35 31.10 -29.42
C ALA A 178 9.21 30.61 -30.62
N GLU A 179 8.67 29.53 -31.19
CA GLU A 179 8.46 29.24 -32.63
C GLU A 179 9.69 28.87 -33.49
N ALA A 180 9.80 27.61 -33.94
CA ALA A 180 9.06 26.96 -35.03
C ALA A 180 9.55 27.37 -36.42
N ASP A 181 10.39 26.52 -37.02
CA ASP A 181 10.26 25.96 -38.38
C ASP A 181 11.13 24.70 -38.50
#